data_AF-A0A0A0IJN2-F1
#
_entry.id   AF-A0A0A0IJN2-F1
#
_cell.length_a   1.000
_cell.length_b   1.000
_cell.length_c   1.000
_cell.angle_alpha   90.00
_cell.angle_beta   90.00
_cell.angle_gamma   90.00
#
_symmetry.space_group_name_H-M   'P 1'
#
loop_
_entity.id
_entity.type
_entity.pdbx_description
1 polymer ?
#
loop_
_entity_poly.entity_id
_entity_poly.type
_entity_poly.pdbx_seq_one_letter_code
_entity_poly.pdbx_strand_id
1 'polypeptide(L)'
;MNYINYANSYVKIKNSGWYVAQFYLSYYFQGQQVRKDSGLFYIAQTHQLDIPQGASNIHLKVIARSFGNFVTVYNSNIPSTSSSCFIMSGTILNPSIKQVTCTQLGTTPPGQCCCCYCCYK
;
A
#
# COMPACT_ATOMS: atom_id res chain seq x y z
N MET A 1 -12.01 -25.73 -18.37
CA MET A 1 -11.18 -25.32 -17.21
C MET A 1 -11.25 -23.80 -17.11
N ASN A 2 -12.04 -23.29 -16.17
CA ASN A 2 -12.15 -21.85 -15.94
C ASN A 2 -11.04 -21.42 -14.99
N TYR A 3 -10.01 -20.76 -15.51
CA TYR A 3 -9.01 -20.08 -14.68
C TYR A 3 -9.63 -18.79 -14.15
N ILE A 4 -10.11 -18.81 -12.92
CA ILE A 4 -10.47 -17.57 -12.23
C ILE A 4 -9.15 -16.93 -11.79
N ASN A 5 -8.66 -15.97 -12.58
CA ASN A 5 -7.53 -15.13 -12.21
C ASN A 5 -7.95 -14.24 -11.03
N TYR A 6 -7.83 -14.75 -9.80
CA TYR A 6 -7.94 -13.92 -8.61
C TYR A 6 -6.61 -13.17 -8.45
N ALA A 7 -6.58 -11.91 -8.88
CA ALA A 7 -5.41 -11.06 -8.68
C ALA A 7 -5.13 -10.90 -7.18
N ASN A 8 -3.86 -10.98 -6.79
CA ASN A 8 -3.43 -10.62 -5.43
C ASN A 8 -3.92 -9.21 -5.08
N SER A 9 -4.47 -9.03 -3.88
CA SER A 9 -4.75 -7.69 -3.36
C SER A 9 -3.45 -7.05 -2.88
N TYR A 10 -3.45 -5.74 -2.69
CA TYR A 10 -2.25 -5.03 -2.23
C TYR A 10 -2.60 -3.81 -1.40
N VAL A 11 -1.64 -3.34 -0.61
CA VAL A 11 -1.66 -2.01 -0.02
C VAL A 11 -0.63 -1.14 -0.70
N LYS A 12 -1.04 0.03 -1.16
CA LYS A 12 -0.15 1.02 -1.77
C LYS A 12 -0.30 2.37 -1.09
N ILE A 13 0.81 2.94 -0.64
CA ILE A 13 0.81 4.21 0.08
C ILE A 13 1.81 5.16 -0.56
N LYS A 14 1.35 6.36 -0.90
CA LYS A 14 2.21 7.48 -1.31
C LYS A 14 2.45 8.41 -0.14
N ASN A 15 3.71 8.73 0.11
CA ASN A 15 4.09 9.75 1.08
C ASN A 15 4.18 11.12 0.39
N SER A 16 3.24 12.02 0.66
CA SER A 16 3.30 13.43 0.26
C SER A 16 3.51 14.38 1.44
N GLY A 17 3.88 13.84 2.62
CA GLY A 17 4.11 14.61 3.84
C GLY A 17 5.58 14.98 4.03
N TRP A 18 5.83 15.95 4.91
CA TRP A 18 7.18 16.41 5.29
C TRP A 18 7.78 15.53 6.40
N TYR A 19 7.92 14.25 6.13
CA TYR A 19 8.47 13.23 7.03
C TYR A 19 8.82 11.96 6.25
N VAL A 20 9.49 11.01 6.91
CA VAL A 20 9.68 9.65 6.40
C VAL A 20 8.48 8.80 6.80
N ALA A 21 7.97 7.96 5.90
CA ALA A 21 6.87 7.05 6.19
C ALA A 21 7.35 5.59 6.25
N GLN A 22 6.59 4.76 6.97
CA GLN A 22 6.73 3.31 6.95
C GLN A 22 5.36 2.70 7.24
N PHE A 23 5.03 1.57 6.61
CA PHE A 23 3.84 0.80 6.97
C PHE A 23 4.15 -0.67 7.14
N TYR A 24 3.30 -1.31 7.94
CA TYR A 24 3.41 -2.69 8.33
C TYR A 24 2.10 -3.39 8.02
N LEU A 25 2.19 -4.60 7.50
CA LEU A 25 1.08 -5.51 7.31
C LEU A 25 1.27 -6.73 8.20
N SER A 26 0.23 -7.08 8.94
CA SER A 26 0.10 -8.37 9.62
C SER A 26 -1.17 -9.05 9.13
N TYR A 27 -1.09 -10.32 8.76
CA TYR A 27 -2.25 -11.11 8.32
C TYR A 27 -2.03 -12.59 8.62
N TYR A 28 -3.09 -13.38 8.53
CA TYR A 28 -2.98 -14.83 8.55
C TYR A 28 -3.01 -15.38 7.13
N PHE A 29 -2.10 -16.29 6.81
CA PHE A 29 -2.04 -17.00 5.55
C PHE A 29 -1.71 -18.47 5.81
N GLN A 30 -2.53 -19.39 5.30
CA GLN A 30 -2.40 -20.83 5.55
C GLN A 30 -2.27 -21.19 7.05
N GLY A 31 -3.02 -20.48 7.91
CA GLY A 31 -3.01 -20.68 9.36
C GLY A 31 -1.81 -20.07 10.10
N GLN A 32 -0.86 -19.46 9.40
CA GLN A 32 0.31 -18.81 9.99
C GLN A 32 0.18 -17.29 9.98
N GLN A 33 0.64 -16.64 11.07
CA GLN A 33 0.74 -15.18 11.09
C GLN A 33 1.96 -14.73 10.28
N VAL A 34 1.73 -13.90 9.27
CA VAL A 34 2.77 -13.30 8.44
C VAL A 34 2.85 -11.81 8.75
N ARG A 35 4.08 -11.28 8.84
CA ARG A 35 4.35 -9.85 8.99
C ARG A 35 5.25 -9.38 7.85
N LYS A 36 4.89 -8.24 7.25
CA LYS A 36 5.68 -7.55 6.23
C LYS A 36 5.80 -6.08 6.60
N ASP A 37 6.90 -5.46 6.22
CA ASP A 37 7.08 -4.02 6.32
C ASP A 37 7.48 -3.44 4.96
N SER A 38 7.12 -2.17 4.74
CA SER A 38 7.36 -1.49 3.47
C SER A 38 8.80 -1.01 3.28
N GLY A 39 9.65 -1.12 4.29
CA GLY A 39 10.81 -0.26 4.44
C GLY A 39 10.44 1.21 4.64
N LEU A 40 11.45 2.05 4.84
CA LEU A 40 11.28 3.50 4.91
C LEU A 40 11.04 4.06 3.50
N PHE A 41 10.08 4.97 3.37
CA PHE A 41 9.83 5.69 2.13
C PHE A 41 9.68 7.20 2.37
N TYR A 42 10.54 7.94 1.68
CA TYR A 42 10.73 9.38 1.79
C TYR A 42 9.64 10.16 1.04
N ILE A 43 9.76 11.48 1.07
CA ILE A 43 8.84 12.42 0.43
C ILE A 43 8.68 12.06 -1.06
N ALA A 44 7.43 12.13 -1.54
CA ALA A 44 6.98 11.80 -2.89
C ALA A 44 7.11 10.33 -3.31
N GLN A 45 7.67 9.45 -2.48
CA GLN A 45 7.78 8.02 -2.80
C GLN A 45 6.46 7.28 -2.56
N THR A 46 6.27 6.21 -3.33
CA THR A 46 5.11 5.31 -3.22
C THR A 46 5.60 3.89 -3.05
N HIS A 47 5.17 3.23 -1.98
CA HIS A 47 5.53 1.84 -1.69
C HIS A 47 4.29 0.96 -1.73
N GLN A 48 4.48 -0.31 -2.11
CA GLN A 48 3.42 -1.30 -2.23
C GLN A 48 3.83 -2.59 -1.52
N LEU A 49 2.90 -3.22 -0.81
CA LEU A 49 3.03 -4.59 -0.33
C LEU A 49 1.88 -5.43 -0.86
N ASP A 50 2.23 -6.55 -1.48
CA ASP A 50 1.27 -7.52 -1.98
C ASP A 50 0.77 -8.45 -0.86
N ILE A 51 -0.53 -8.71 -0.92
CA ILE A 51 -1.28 -9.60 -0.05
C ILE A 51 -1.62 -10.85 -0.88
N PRO A 52 -1.18 -12.04 -0.43
CA PRO A 52 -1.50 -13.27 -1.14
C PRO A 52 -3.00 -13.57 -1.06
N GLN A 53 -3.55 -14.13 -2.13
CA GLN A 53 -4.93 -14.60 -2.16
C GLN A 53 -5.22 -15.57 -1.00
N GLY A 54 -6.33 -15.38 -0.30
CA GLY A 54 -6.71 -16.21 0.85
C GLY A 54 -6.10 -15.76 2.17
N ALA A 55 -5.33 -14.66 2.19
CA ALA A 55 -4.98 -13.98 3.42
C ALA A 55 -6.24 -13.46 4.15
N SER A 56 -6.24 -13.53 5.48
CA SER A 56 -7.34 -13.06 6.32
C SER A 56 -6.83 -12.20 7.47
N ASN A 57 -7.76 -11.45 8.09
CA ASN A 57 -7.50 -10.57 9.22
C ASN A 57 -6.32 -9.61 8.96
N ILE A 58 -6.40 -8.90 7.84
CA ILE A 58 -5.32 -8.02 7.39
C ILE A 58 -5.34 -6.74 8.21
N HIS A 59 -4.28 -6.55 8.98
CA HIS A 59 -4.06 -5.40 9.83
C HIS A 59 -2.98 -4.51 9.23
N LEU A 60 -3.32 -3.24 9.02
CA LEU A 60 -2.44 -2.22 8.48
C LEU A 60 -2.10 -1.21 9.58
N LYS A 61 -0.80 -1.01 9.81
CA LYS A 61 -0.28 0.06 10.65
C LYS A 61 0.61 0.97 9.80
N VAL A 62 0.36 2.27 9.84
CA VAL A 62 1.13 3.29 9.12
C VAL A 62 1.70 4.29 10.10
N ILE A 63 2.99 4.58 9.97
CA ILE A 63 3.70 5.52 10.83
C ILE A 63 4.37 6.63 10.01
N ALA A 64 4.38 7.82 10.56
CA ALA A 64 5.22 8.94 10.14
C ALA A 64 6.41 9.06 11.10
N ARG A 65 7.61 9.35 10.60
CA ARG A 65 8.86 9.43 11.35
C ARG A 65 9.66 10.66 10.95
N SER A 66 10.22 11.36 11.94
CA SER A 66 11.21 12.43 11.73
C SER A 66 12.05 12.63 12.98
N PHE A 67 13.38 12.74 12.83
CA PHE A 67 14.34 13.04 13.90
C PHE A 67 14.05 12.37 15.26
N GLY A 68 13.88 11.04 15.26
CA GLY A 68 13.63 10.26 16.49
C GLY A 68 12.16 10.20 16.95
N ASN A 69 11.31 11.10 16.47
CA ASN A 69 9.87 11.06 16.72
C ASN A 69 9.16 10.13 15.74
N PHE A 70 8.14 9.42 16.21
CA PHE A 70 7.25 8.63 15.38
C PHE A 70 5.79 8.80 15.82
N VAL A 71 4.89 8.90 14.86
CA VAL A 71 3.45 9.05 15.08
C VAL A 71 2.74 7.96 14.30
N THR A 72 1.84 7.23 14.97
CA THR A 72 0.97 6.28 14.28
C THR A 72 -0.17 7.05 13.62
N VAL A 73 -0.24 7.01 12.29
CA VAL A 73 -1.19 7.77 11.48
C VAL A 73 -2.39 6.91 11.08
N TYR A 74 -2.20 5.60 11.02
CA TYR A 74 -3.26 4.63 10.75
C TYR A 74 -2.98 3.34 11.52
N ASN A 75 -4.02 2.73 12.08
CA ASN A 75 -3.91 1.48 12.80
C ASN A 75 -5.26 0.75 12.79
N SER A 76 -5.56 0.02 11.72
CA SER A 76 -6.85 -0.65 11.57
C SER A 76 -6.77 -1.82 10.61
N ASN A 77 -7.82 -2.62 10.60
CA ASN A 77 -7.99 -3.69 9.65
C ASN A 77 -8.51 -3.16 8.31
N ILE A 78 -8.07 -3.80 7.24
CA ILE A 78 -8.48 -3.49 5.86
C ILE A 78 -9.11 -4.73 5.21
N PRO A 79 -9.94 -4.54 4.16
CA PRO A 79 -10.52 -5.66 3.41
C PRO A 79 -9.44 -6.57 2.81
N SER A 80 -9.66 -7.88 2.85
CA SER A 80 -8.77 -8.85 2.19
C SER A 80 -9.06 -9.03 0.71
N THR A 81 -10.29 -8.73 0.29
CA THR A 81 -10.82 -8.98 -1.06
C THR A 81 -10.56 -7.84 -2.03
N SER A 82 -10.08 -6.68 -1.56
CA SER A 82 -9.80 -5.52 -2.40
C SER A 82 -8.52 -4.80 -2.00
N SER A 83 -7.82 -4.25 -2.99
CA SER A 83 -6.63 -3.43 -2.74
C SER A 83 -6.99 -2.12 -2.04
N SER A 84 -6.15 -1.70 -1.10
CA SER A 84 -6.35 -0.47 -0.33
C SER A 84 -5.23 0.52 -0.62
N CYS A 85 -5.61 1.73 -1.04
CA CYS A 85 -4.66 2.76 -1.45
C CYS A 85 -4.79 4.03 -0.61
N PHE A 86 -3.66 4.62 -0.24
CA PHE A 86 -3.62 5.75 0.66
C PHE A 86 -2.63 6.82 0.22
N ILE A 87 -2.94 8.09 0.52
CA ILE A 87 -2.00 9.20 0.45
C ILE A 87 -1.78 9.73 1.86
N MET A 88 -0.53 9.79 2.28
CA MET A 88 -0.10 10.50 3.47
C MET A 88 0.27 11.94 3.13
N SER A 89 -0.03 12.88 4.02
CA SER A 89 0.31 14.29 3.87
C SER A 89 0.47 14.99 5.24
N GLY A 90 0.78 16.29 5.23
CA GLY A 90 0.98 17.07 6.45
C GLY A 90 2.44 17.08 6.92
N THR A 91 2.65 17.34 8.22
CA THR A 91 3.97 17.41 8.86
C THR A 91 4.07 16.37 9.97
N ILE A 92 5.25 16.17 10.57
CA ILE A 92 5.40 15.21 11.67
C ILE A 92 4.56 15.56 12.89
N LEU A 93 4.25 16.85 13.10
CA LEU A 93 3.43 17.33 14.22
C LEU A 93 1.93 17.14 13.98
N ASN A 94 1.51 17.12 12.72
CA ASN A 94 0.12 16.90 12.33
C ASN A 94 0.09 16.05 11.04
N PRO A 95 0.43 14.76 11.12
CA PRO A 95 0.40 13.88 9.97
C PRO A 95 -1.04 13.46 9.69
N SER A 96 -1.37 13.31 8.42
CA SER A 96 -2.69 12.83 8.01
C SER A 96 -2.57 11.76 6.93
N ILE A 97 -3.60 10.92 6.85
CA ILE A 97 -3.70 9.87 5.84
C ILE A 97 -5.13 9.84 5.30
N LYS A 98 -5.25 9.69 3.99
CA LYS A 98 -6.54 9.59 3.30
C LYS A 98 -6.56 8.35 2.43
N GLN A 99 -7.62 7.56 2.53
CA GLN A 99 -7.88 6.48 1.58
C GLN A 99 -8.34 7.07 0.24
N VAL A 100 -7.77 6.56 -0.85
CA VAL A 100 -7.96 7.04 -2.21
C VAL A 100 -8.19 5.86 -3.15
N THR A 101 -8.63 6.13 -4.39
CA THR A 101 -8.67 5.06 -5.39
C THR A 101 -7.26 4.73 -5.85
N CYS A 102 -6.97 3.45 -6.08
CA CYS A 102 -5.63 3.03 -6.50
C CYS A 102 -5.21 3.61 -7.86
N THR A 103 -6.17 3.99 -8.70
CA THR A 103 -5.93 4.72 -9.96
C THR A 103 -5.24 6.07 -9.75
N GLN A 104 -5.43 6.72 -8.60
CA GLN A 104 -4.82 8.01 -8.28
C GLN A 104 -3.33 7.91 -7.91
N LEU A 105 -2.86 6.71 -7.53
CA LEU A 105 -1.45 6.46 -7.18
C LEU A 105 -0.63 5.91 -8.34
N GLY A 106 -1.25 5.75 -9.52
CA GLY A 106 -0.72 4.94 -10.60
C GLY A 106 -0.83 3.45 -10.26
N THR A 107 -1.41 2.68 -11.17
CA THR A 107 -1.17 1.24 -11.18
C THR A 107 0.31 1.05 -11.54
N THR A 108 1.01 0.15 -10.85
CA THR A 108 2.10 -0.57 -11.51
C THR A 108 1.38 -1.76 -12.10
N PRO A 109 1.02 -1.77 -13.40
CA PRO A 109 0.42 -2.95 -13.99
C PRO A 109 1.56 -3.98 -14.14
N PRO A 110 1.42 -5.21 -13.64
CA PRO A 110 2.22 -6.30 -14.18
C PRO A 110 1.67 -6.57 -15.58
N GLY A 111 2.30 -5.98 -16.59
CA GLY A 111 1.96 -6.22 -18.00
C GLY A 111 0.56 -5.76 -18.40
N GLN A 112 0.41 -4.48 -18.73
CA GLN A 112 -0.65 -4.09 -19.64
C GLN A 112 -0.07 -3.09 -20.63
N CYS A 113 0.36 -3.63 -21.78
CA CYS A 113 0.41 -2.88 -23.02
C CYS A 113 -0.91 -2.13 -23.14
N CYS A 114 -0.84 -0.80 -23.13
CA CYS A 114 -1.94 0.02 -23.60
C CYS A 114 -2.20 -0.38 -25.06
N CYS A 115 -3.33 -1.03 -25.30
CA CYS A 115 -3.90 -1.12 -26.62
C CYS A 115 -4.12 0.30 -27.17
N CYS A 116 -3.74 0.45 -28.44
CA CYS A 116 -3.97 1.57 -29.34
C CYS A 116 -2.97 2.73 -29.24
N TYR A 117 -2.02 2.69 -30.18
CA TYR A 117 -1.14 3.78 -30.63
C TYR A 117 0.02 4.18 -29.71
N CYS A 118 1.14 3.46 -29.81
CA CYS A 118 2.49 4.05 -29.96
C CYS A 118 3.54 2.94 -30.16
N CYS A 119 3.39 2.15 -31.23
CA CYS A 119 4.52 1.44 -31.83
C CYS A 119 4.72 2.04 -33.21
N TYR A 120 5.58 3.04 -33.34
CA TYR A 120 6.08 3.47 -34.65
C TYR A 120 7.62 3.44 -34.66
N LYS A 121 8.10 2.58 -35.57
CA LYS A 121 9.45 2.29 -36.08
C LYS A 121 10.60 2.15 -35.09
#